data_AF-A0AAU2BVF2-F1
#
_entry.id   AF-A0AAU2BVF2-F1
#
_cell.length_a   1.000
_cell.length_b   1.000
_cell.length_c   1.000
_cell.angle_alpha   90.00
_cell.angle_beta   90.00
_cell.angle_gamma   90.00
#
_symmetry.space_group_name_H-M   'P 1'
#
loop_
_entity.id
_entity.type
_entity.pdbx_description
1 polymer ?
#
loop_
_entity_poly.entity_id
_entity_poly.type
_entity_poly.pdbx_seq_one_letter_code
_entity_poly.pdbx_strand_id
1 'polypeptide(L)'
;MPSARALPYWKRDARSVTELVQLRALAFLGLRSSAGVAPNRMLAAMACALTGPGRRTVIDDSPEAISAFLRPRPVRELPGVGAKAAATLTEYGLHTVGEVADVPQLTLQRLLGARAERALHERARGRDATVVDPAPASASISAEHRFARDELDPAQHRNTLLPLADHLGARLRHSGQIAAGLTCTVRYADHSSTRRPALHPLMEP
;
A
#
# COMPACT_ATOMS: atom_id res chain seq x y z
N MET A 1 -8.05 1.03 -29.03
CA MET A 1 -7.57 -0.13 -28.24
C MET A 1 -8.58 -0.41 -27.14
N PRO A 2 -9.10 -1.63 -27.00
CA PRO A 2 -10.09 -1.94 -25.98
C PRO A 2 -9.42 -1.85 -24.61
N SER A 3 -10.03 -1.13 -23.67
CA SER A 3 -9.55 -1.05 -22.29
C SER A 3 -9.55 -2.44 -21.69
N ALA A 4 -8.50 -2.77 -20.92
CA ALA A 4 -8.37 -4.05 -20.24
C ALA A 4 -9.45 -4.16 -19.14
N ARG A 5 -10.68 -4.46 -19.55
CA ARG A 5 -11.78 -4.82 -18.64
C ARG A 5 -11.38 -6.11 -17.94
N ALA A 6 -11.60 -6.16 -16.63
CA ALA A 6 -11.49 -7.40 -15.88
C ALA A 6 -12.36 -8.48 -16.56
N LEU A 7 -11.77 -9.62 -16.89
CA LEU A 7 -12.49 -10.75 -17.46
C LEU A 7 -13.64 -11.11 -16.50
N PRO A 8 -14.88 -11.30 -17.00
CA PRO A 8 -16.00 -11.66 -16.14
C PRO A 8 -15.75 -13.04 -15.55
N TYR A 9 -15.23 -13.06 -14.32
CA TYR A 9 -15.03 -14.28 -13.57
C TYR A 9 -16.43 -14.89 -13.31
N TRP A 10 -16.67 -16.10 -13.81
CA TRP A 10 -17.98 -16.77 -13.74
C TRP A 10 -19.19 -16.00 -14.33
N LYS A 11 -19.02 -15.19 -15.38
CA LYS A 11 -20.10 -14.38 -15.98
C LYS A 11 -20.79 -13.42 -15.00
N ARG A 12 -20.11 -13.02 -13.92
CA ARG A 12 -20.61 -12.08 -12.91
C ARG A 12 -19.85 -10.76 -12.97
N ASP A 13 -20.55 -9.68 -12.65
CA ASP A 13 -19.92 -8.38 -12.46
C ASP A 13 -19.19 -8.31 -11.10
N ALA A 14 -18.31 -7.31 -10.96
CA ALA A 14 -17.49 -7.15 -9.76
C ALA A 14 -18.34 -6.96 -8.48
N ARG A 15 -19.51 -6.32 -8.61
CA ARG A 15 -20.45 -6.11 -7.50
C ARG A 15 -21.00 -7.45 -6.99
N SER A 16 -21.49 -8.30 -7.89
CA SER A 16 -22.04 -9.61 -7.56
C SER A 16 -21.00 -10.56 -6.96
N VAL A 17 -19.76 -10.51 -7.47
CA VAL A 17 -18.64 -11.28 -6.90
C VAL A 17 -18.33 -10.82 -5.47
N THR A 18 -18.29 -9.51 -5.24
CA THR A 18 -18.05 -8.93 -3.92
C THR A 18 -19.12 -9.34 -2.91
N GLU A 19 -20.40 -9.26 -3.30
CA GLU A 19 -21.52 -9.70 -2.47
C GLU A 19 -21.42 -11.18 -2.10
N LEU A 20 -21.09 -12.02 -3.08
CA LEU A 20 -20.89 -13.46 -2.83
C LEU A 20 -19.77 -13.70 -1.81
N VAL A 21 -18.64 -13.01 -1.93
CA VAL A 21 -17.50 -13.14 -1.01
C VAL A 21 -17.90 -12.71 0.40
N GLN A 22 -18.58 -11.56 0.55
CA GLN A 22 -19.03 -11.07 1.85
C GLN A 22 -20.05 -12.02 2.51
N LEU A 23 -21.01 -12.53 1.74
CA LEU A 23 -21.98 -13.51 2.21
C LEU A 23 -21.30 -14.80 2.69
N ARG A 24 -20.33 -15.32 1.92
CA ARG A 24 -19.58 -16.52 2.30
C ARG A 24 -18.69 -16.30 3.52
N ALA A 25 -18.00 -15.17 3.62
CA ALA A 25 -17.20 -14.82 4.78
C ALA A 25 -18.05 -14.77 6.06
N LEU A 26 -19.25 -14.19 5.97
CA LEU A 26 -20.19 -14.17 7.09
C LEU A 26 -20.71 -15.57 7.43
N ALA A 27 -21.14 -16.34 6.43
CA ALA A 27 -21.73 -17.67 6.65
C ALA A 27 -20.74 -18.71 7.18
N PHE A 28 -19.51 -18.73 6.66
CA PHE A 28 -18.52 -19.76 7.00
C PHE A 28 -17.58 -19.34 8.13
N LEU A 29 -17.30 -18.05 8.29
CA LEU A 29 -16.31 -17.55 9.25
C LEU A 29 -16.91 -16.63 10.32
N GLY A 30 -18.19 -16.23 10.20
CA GLY A 30 -18.80 -15.25 11.09
C GLY A 30 -18.23 -13.83 10.93
N LEU A 31 -17.45 -13.57 9.87
CA LEU A 31 -16.73 -12.31 9.69
C LEU A 31 -17.49 -11.36 8.77
N ARG A 32 -17.73 -10.13 9.26
CA ARG A 32 -18.21 -9.01 8.44
C ARG A 32 -17.02 -8.30 7.83
N SER A 33 -16.91 -8.31 6.51
CA SER A 33 -15.85 -7.58 5.78
C SER A 33 -16.38 -6.30 5.14
N SER A 34 -15.53 -5.28 5.09
CA SER A 34 -15.75 -4.10 4.24
C SER A 34 -15.20 -4.35 2.85
N ALA A 35 -15.83 -3.78 1.82
CA ALA A 35 -15.36 -3.89 0.45
C ALA A 35 -15.45 -2.57 -0.33
N GLY A 36 -14.56 -2.40 -1.30
CA GLY A 36 -14.58 -1.33 -2.28
C GLY A 36 -14.51 -1.92 -3.68
N VAL A 37 -15.41 -1.49 -4.57
CA VAL A 37 -15.47 -1.93 -5.96
C VAL A 37 -15.29 -0.70 -6.84
N ALA A 38 -14.31 -0.71 -7.72
CA ALA A 38 -14.01 0.41 -8.61
C ALA A 38 -13.25 -0.05 -9.86
N PRO A 39 -13.06 0.82 -10.86
CA PRO A 39 -12.40 0.47 -12.14
C PRO A 39 -10.91 0.15 -12.03
N ASN A 40 -10.25 0.56 -10.95
CA ASN A 40 -8.83 0.27 -10.71
C ASN A 40 -8.54 0.05 -9.22
N ARG A 41 -7.34 -0.49 -8.94
CA ARG A 41 -6.91 -0.88 -7.59
C ARG A 41 -6.87 0.29 -6.62
N MET A 42 -6.34 1.44 -7.04
CA MET A 42 -6.30 2.66 -6.22
C MET A 42 -7.71 3.06 -5.76
N LEU A 43 -8.65 3.24 -6.70
CA LEU A 43 -10.01 3.64 -6.37
C LEU A 43 -10.74 2.62 -5.51
N ALA A 44 -10.53 1.32 -5.78
CA ALA A 44 -11.15 0.25 -4.99
C ALA A 44 -10.64 0.25 -3.54
N ALA A 45 -9.33 0.47 -3.33
CA ALA A 45 -8.74 0.59 -2.01
C ALA A 45 -9.26 1.84 -1.27
N MET A 46 -9.32 3.00 -1.94
CA MET A 46 -9.87 4.22 -1.36
C MET A 46 -11.36 4.08 -1.00
N ALA A 47 -12.16 3.47 -1.88
CA ALA A 47 -13.56 3.16 -1.60
C ALA A 47 -13.69 2.25 -0.37
N CYS A 48 -12.89 1.19 -0.29
CA CYS A 48 -12.90 0.25 0.82
C CYS A 48 -12.53 0.90 2.15
N ALA A 49 -11.54 1.79 2.17
CA ALA A 49 -11.09 2.50 3.37
C ALA A 49 -12.20 3.36 4.01
N LEU A 50 -13.17 3.82 3.22
CA LEU A 50 -14.32 4.61 3.67
C LEU A 50 -15.54 3.74 4.00
N THR A 51 -15.47 2.44 3.72
CA THR A 51 -16.59 1.52 3.87
C THR A 51 -16.66 1.00 5.30
N GLY A 52 -17.77 1.29 5.99
CA GLY A 52 -18.05 0.73 7.31
C GLY A 52 -18.18 -0.80 7.33
N PRO A 53 -18.07 -1.46 8.50
CA PRO A 53 -18.05 -2.91 8.63
C PRO A 53 -19.27 -3.59 7.99
N GLY A 54 -19.03 -4.63 7.17
CA GLY A 54 -20.09 -5.40 6.50
C GLY A 54 -20.76 -4.67 5.33
N ARG A 55 -20.27 -3.49 4.93
CA ARG A 55 -20.78 -2.74 3.78
C ARG A 55 -19.88 -2.89 2.57
N ARG A 56 -20.35 -2.35 1.43
CA ARG A 56 -19.55 -2.18 0.21
C ARG A 56 -19.77 -0.79 -0.35
N THR A 57 -18.71 -0.16 -0.86
CA THR A 57 -18.77 1.09 -1.63
C THR A 57 -18.44 0.76 -3.07
N VAL A 58 -19.27 1.23 -4.01
CA VAL A 58 -19.07 1.00 -5.45
C VAL A 58 -18.87 2.34 -6.14
N ILE A 59 -17.82 2.45 -6.94
CA ILE A 59 -17.54 3.57 -7.83
C ILE A 59 -17.69 3.04 -9.25
N ASP A 60 -18.60 3.65 -10.02
CA ASP A 60 -18.84 3.24 -11.40
C ASP A 60 -17.70 3.67 -12.34
N ASP A 61 -17.54 2.95 -13.44
CA ASP A 61 -16.56 3.24 -14.49
C ASP A 61 -17.02 4.35 -15.43
N SER A 62 -17.35 5.51 -14.85
CA SER A 62 -17.64 6.74 -15.58
C SER A 62 -16.73 7.87 -15.10
N PRO A 63 -16.24 8.74 -15.99
CA PRO A 63 -15.45 9.91 -15.60
C PRO A 63 -16.14 10.76 -14.53
N GLU A 64 -17.47 10.89 -14.60
CA GLU A 64 -18.29 11.67 -13.68
C GLU A 64 -18.30 11.06 -12.28
N ALA A 65 -18.54 9.73 -12.16
CA ALA A 65 -18.53 9.05 -10.87
C ALA A 65 -17.14 9.06 -10.22
N ILE A 66 -16.09 8.83 -11.01
CA ILE A 66 -14.69 8.88 -10.54
C ILE A 66 -14.35 10.30 -10.06
N SER A 67 -14.71 11.32 -10.83
CA SER A 67 -14.49 12.73 -10.50
C SER A 67 -15.24 13.12 -9.23
N ALA A 68 -16.52 12.76 -9.12
CA ALA A 68 -17.35 13.04 -7.94
C ALA A 68 -16.80 12.37 -6.68
N PHE A 69 -16.23 11.17 -6.80
CA PHE A 69 -15.60 10.48 -5.67
C PHE A 69 -14.27 11.10 -5.27
N LEU A 70 -13.39 11.39 -6.24
CA LEU A 70 -12.01 11.81 -5.99
C LEU A 70 -11.88 13.28 -5.65
N ARG A 71 -12.45 14.18 -6.48
CA ARG A 71 -12.14 15.62 -6.42
C ARG A 71 -12.34 16.25 -5.03
N PRO A 72 -13.41 15.97 -4.26
CA PRO A 72 -13.60 16.59 -2.95
C PRO A 72 -12.70 15.99 -1.84
N ARG A 73 -11.93 14.94 -2.14
CA ARG A 73 -11.13 14.24 -1.13
C ARG A 73 -9.91 15.07 -0.74
N PRO A 74 -9.50 15.04 0.55
CA PRO A 74 -8.22 15.57 0.97
C PRO A 74 -7.06 14.92 0.20
N VAL A 75 -6.06 15.72 -0.17
CA VAL A 75 -4.90 15.26 -0.94
C VAL A 75 -4.13 14.12 -0.26
N ARG A 76 -4.12 14.09 1.07
CA ARG A 76 -3.48 13.05 1.88
C ARG A 76 -4.13 11.66 1.74
N GLU A 77 -5.37 11.59 1.27
CA GLU A 77 -6.07 10.31 1.03
C GLU A 77 -5.62 9.66 -0.28
N LEU A 78 -4.93 10.40 -1.15
CA LEU A 78 -4.46 9.89 -2.43
C LEU A 78 -3.23 8.99 -2.22
N PRO A 79 -3.26 7.71 -2.68
CA PRO A 79 -2.14 6.80 -2.50
C PRO A 79 -0.85 7.33 -3.11
N GLY A 80 0.24 7.27 -2.33
CA GLY A 80 1.54 7.82 -2.70
C GLY A 80 1.80 9.23 -2.18
N VAL A 81 0.80 9.91 -1.61
CA VAL A 81 1.00 11.17 -0.89
C VAL A 81 1.33 10.87 0.57
N GLY A 82 2.62 10.90 0.90
CA GLY A 82 3.08 10.81 2.29
C GLY A 82 2.94 12.15 3.04
N ALA A 83 3.18 12.14 4.35
CA ALA A 83 3.04 13.33 5.21
C ALA A 83 3.82 14.55 4.69
N LYS A 84 5.07 14.35 4.24
CA LYS A 84 5.90 15.43 3.68
C LYS A 84 5.28 16.02 2.40
N ALA A 85 4.84 15.16 1.47
CA ALA A 85 4.22 15.60 0.24
C ALA A 85 2.88 16.33 0.49
N ALA A 86 2.06 15.82 1.42
CA ALA A 86 0.82 16.48 1.83
C ALA A 86 1.08 17.86 2.44
N ALA A 87 2.10 17.98 3.30
CA ALA A 87 2.49 19.26 3.91
C ALA A 87 2.93 20.26 2.84
N THR A 88 3.82 19.86 1.92
CA THR A 88 4.23 20.71 0.81
C THR A 88 3.03 21.13 -0.04
N LEU A 89 2.15 20.21 -0.45
CA LEU A 89 0.96 20.56 -1.24
C LEU A 89 0.05 21.56 -0.51
N THR A 90 -0.14 21.37 0.81
CA THR A 90 -0.94 22.24 1.67
C THR A 90 -0.33 23.65 1.80
N GLU A 91 1.01 23.77 1.90
CA GLU A 91 1.72 25.06 1.92
C GLU A 91 1.49 25.88 0.66
N TYR A 92 1.29 25.20 -0.48
CA TYR A 92 0.97 25.83 -1.78
C TYR A 92 -0.55 25.94 -2.03
N GLY A 93 -1.39 25.72 -1.03
CA GLY A 93 -2.85 25.87 -1.11
C GLY A 93 -3.58 24.71 -1.82
N LEU A 94 -2.92 23.55 -1.97
CA LEU A 94 -3.49 22.35 -2.57
C LEU A 94 -3.91 21.37 -1.47
N HIS A 95 -5.17 21.48 -1.06
CA HIS A 95 -5.81 20.71 -0.01
C HIS A 95 -6.59 19.51 -0.54
N THR A 96 -7.14 19.61 -1.75
CA THR A 96 -8.00 18.57 -2.34
C THR A 96 -7.34 17.86 -3.52
N VAL A 97 -7.78 16.64 -3.80
CA VAL A 97 -7.37 15.88 -4.98
C VAL A 97 -7.78 16.61 -6.26
N GLY A 98 -8.93 17.29 -6.25
CA GLY A 98 -9.39 18.10 -7.39
C GLY A 98 -8.44 19.25 -7.73
N GLU A 99 -7.95 19.97 -6.72
CA GLU A 99 -6.95 21.03 -6.91
C GLU A 99 -5.65 20.46 -7.50
N VAL A 100 -5.15 19.34 -6.97
CA VAL A 100 -3.95 18.68 -7.53
C VAL A 100 -4.19 18.20 -8.96
N ALA A 101 -5.40 17.73 -9.28
CA ALA A 101 -5.74 17.33 -10.63
C ALA A 101 -5.68 18.51 -11.60
N ASP A 102 -6.08 19.72 -11.19
CA ASP A 102 -6.11 20.88 -12.08
C ASP A 102 -4.73 21.53 -12.26
N VAL A 103 -3.78 21.27 -11.37
CA VAL A 103 -2.41 21.82 -11.46
C VAL A 103 -1.62 21.17 -12.60
N PRO A 104 -0.91 21.96 -13.44
CA PRO A 104 -0.04 21.43 -14.48
C PRO A 104 1.04 20.50 -13.93
N GLN A 105 1.34 19.42 -14.64
CA GLN A 105 2.34 18.43 -14.23
C GLN A 105 3.71 19.06 -13.91
N LEU A 106 4.15 20.04 -14.72
CA LEU A 106 5.42 20.74 -14.51
C LEU A 106 5.48 21.47 -13.15
N THR A 107 4.36 22.02 -12.70
CA THR A 107 4.26 22.67 -11.39
C THR A 107 4.38 21.65 -10.27
N LEU A 108 3.66 20.52 -10.36
CA LEU A 108 3.79 19.42 -9.40
C LEU A 108 5.23 18.86 -9.34
N GLN A 109 5.90 18.80 -10.49
CA GLN A 109 7.31 18.40 -10.58
C GLN A 109 8.23 19.29 -9.77
N ARG A 110 8.03 20.62 -9.83
CA ARG A 110 8.81 21.60 -9.08
C ARG A 110 8.57 21.51 -7.58
N LEU A 111 7.34 21.16 -7.18
CA LEU A 111 6.96 21.04 -5.77
C LEU A 111 7.46 19.74 -5.13
N LEU A 112 7.35 18.61 -5.84
CA LEU A 112 7.53 17.27 -5.25
C LEU A 112 8.74 16.49 -5.81
N GLY A 113 9.36 16.99 -6.88
CA GLY A 113 10.43 16.31 -7.61
C GLY A 113 9.95 15.36 -8.71
N ALA A 114 10.86 15.05 -9.64
CA ALA A 114 10.59 14.40 -10.93
C ALA A 114 10.17 12.92 -10.91
N ARG A 115 10.16 12.27 -9.74
CA ARG A 115 9.78 10.85 -9.62
C ARG A 115 8.35 10.69 -9.09
N ALA A 116 7.89 11.64 -8.28
CA ALA A 116 6.61 11.55 -7.60
C ALA A 116 5.48 12.21 -8.40
N GLU A 117 5.78 13.17 -9.29
CA GLU A 117 4.76 14.01 -9.91
C GLU A 117 3.90 13.25 -10.91
N ARG A 118 4.51 12.41 -11.77
CA ARG A 118 3.78 11.74 -12.86
C ARG A 118 2.73 10.80 -12.30
N ALA A 119 3.14 9.95 -11.35
CA ALA A 119 2.22 9.01 -10.71
C ALA A 119 1.13 9.76 -9.93
N LEU A 120 1.48 10.85 -9.23
CA LEU A 120 0.52 11.65 -8.49
C LEU A 120 -0.52 12.30 -9.41
N HIS A 121 -0.07 12.89 -10.51
CA HIS A 121 -0.91 13.62 -11.47
C HIS A 121 -1.91 12.70 -12.17
N GLU A 122 -1.50 11.49 -12.52
CA GLU A 122 -2.39 10.45 -13.08
C GLU A 122 -3.39 9.97 -12.02
N ARG A 123 -2.93 9.69 -10.79
CA ARG A 123 -3.78 9.25 -9.69
C ARG A 123 -4.83 10.29 -9.31
N ALA A 124 -4.48 11.58 -9.32
CA ALA A 124 -5.43 12.66 -9.05
C ALA A 124 -6.57 12.72 -10.10
N ARG A 125 -6.32 12.21 -11.31
CA ARG A 125 -7.33 12.02 -12.37
C ARG A 125 -8.00 10.65 -12.36
N GLY A 126 -7.79 9.87 -11.32
CA GLY A 126 -8.35 8.53 -11.16
C GLY A 126 -7.72 7.46 -12.03
N ARG A 127 -6.52 7.70 -12.56
CA ARG A 127 -5.78 6.73 -13.38
C ARG A 127 -4.73 6.02 -12.54
N ASP A 128 -4.84 4.70 -12.49
CA ASP A 128 -3.87 3.82 -11.87
C ASP A 128 -3.68 2.60 -12.78
N ALA A 129 -2.47 2.47 -13.32
CA ALA A 129 -2.10 1.36 -14.22
C ALA A 129 -1.66 0.10 -13.45
N THR A 130 -1.73 0.12 -12.12
CA THR A 130 -1.32 -1.00 -11.28
C THR A 130 -2.21 -2.22 -11.54
N VAL A 131 -1.60 -3.31 -12.01
CA VAL A 131 -2.28 -4.60 -12.24
C VAL A 131 -2.36 -5.37 -10.92
N VAL A 132 -3.43 -6.16 -10.77
CA VAL A 132 -3.57 -7.10 -9.65
C VAL A 132 -2.66 -8.30 -9.89
N ASP A 133 -1.65 -8.45 -9.04
CA ASP A 133 -0.83 -9.66 -8.96
C ASP A 133 -1.46 -10.60 -7.91
N PRO A 134 -1.92 -11.80 -8.28
CA PRO A 134 -2.54 -12.74 -7.35
C PRO A 134 -1.54 -13.40 -6.40
N ALA A 135 -0.24 -13.39 -6.70
CA ALA A 135 0.79 -14.04 -5.89
C ALA A 135 2.09 -13.22 -5.91
N PRO A 136 2.08 -11.97 -5.41
CA PRO A 136 3.27 -11.16 -5.41
C PRO A 136 4.32 -11.81 -4.50
N ALA A 137 5.53 -12.01 -5.04
CA ALA A 137 6.67 -12.36 -4.20
C ALA A 137 6.85 -11.25 -3.16
N SER A 138 6.99 -11.63 -1.89
CA SER A 138 7.26 -10.67 -0.81
C SER A 138 8.61 -10.01 -1.10
N ALA A 139 8.59 -8.71 -1.40
CA ALA A 139 9.81 -7.94 -1.69
C ALA A 139 10.77 -7.88 -0.50
N SER A 140 10.27 -8.10 0.72
CA SER A 140 11.07 -8.25 1.92
C SER A 140 10.33 -9.07 2.97
N ILE A 141 11.09 -9.78 3.82
CA ILE A 141 10.58 -10.49 4.99
C ILE A 141 11.28 -9.90 6.21
N SER A 142 10.52 -9.46 7.21
CA SER A 142 11.04 -8.94 8.47
C SER A 142 10.53 -9.75 9.66
N ALA A 143 11.31 -9.72 10.74
CA ALA A 143 10.96 -10.18 12.06
C ALA A 143 11.51 -9.14 13.04
N GLU A 144 10.70 -8.74 14.01
CA GLU A 144 11.07 -7.73 15.01
C GLU A 144 10.82 -8.26 16.42
N HIS A 145 11.62 -7.77 17.36
CA HIS A 145 11.43 -8.01 18.77
C HIS A 145 11.46 -6.68 19.52
N ARG A 146 10.49 -6.48 20.41
CA ARG A 146 10.44 -5.33 21.30
C ARG A 146 10.66 -5.82 22.73
N PHE A 147 11.74 -5.35 23.35
CA PHE A 147 12.03 -5.63 24.75
C PHE A 147 10.98 -4.97 25.66
N ALA A 148 10.75 -5.56 26.84
CA ALA A 148 9.81 -5.04 27.83
C ALA A 148 10.26 -3.71 28.45
N ARG A 149 11.58 -3.51 28.52
CA ARG A 149 12.25 -2.27 28.92
C ARG A 149 13.46 -2.06 28.01
N ASP A 150 14.02 -0.86 28.01
CA ASP A 150 15.26 -0.59 27.30
C ASP A 150 16.35 -1.55 27.77
N GLU A 151 16.90 -2.31 26.83
CA GLU A 151 17.85 -3.37 27.10
C GLU A 151 19.24 -2.91 26.67
N LEU A 152 20.19 -2.97 27.60
CA LEU A 152 21.58 -2.57 27.37
C LEU A 152 22.53 -3.77 27.40
N ASP A 153 22.07 -4.94 27.83
CA ASP A 153 22.88 -6.16 27.86
C ASP A 153 23.13 -6.71 26.45
N PRO A 154 24.39 -6.72 25.97
CA PRO A 154 24.73 -7.28 24.67
C PRO A 154 24.44 -8.78 24.55
N ALA A 155 24.45 -9.52 25.66
CA ALA A 155 24.13 -10.94 25.66
C ALA A 155 22.63 -11.16 25.37
N GLN A 156 21.75 -10.39 26.03
CA GLN A 156 20.32 -10.34 25.69
C GLN A 156 20.09 -9.98 24.22
N HIS A 157 20.77 -8.96 23.69
CA HIS A 157 20.63 -8.59 22.28
C HIS A 157 20.96 -9.74 21.33
N ARG A 158 22.08 -10.45 21.57
CA ARG A 158 22.48 -11.61 20.76
C ARG A 158 21.49 -12.76 20.87
N ASN A 159 21.02 -13.05 22.09
CA ASN A 159 20.04 -14.10 22.36
C ASN A 159 18.70 -13.82 21.66
N THR A 160 18.34 -12.55 21.47
CA THR A 160 17.14 -12.16 20.70
C THR A 160 17.36 -12.24 19.19
N LEU A 161 18.55 -11.91 18.69
CA LEU A 161 18.83 -11.90 17.26
C LEU A 161 18.76 -13.30 16.63
N LEU A 162 19.21 -14.34 17.33
CA LEU A 162 19.26 -15.70 16.79
C LEU A 162 17.85 -16.26 16.46
N PRO A 163 16.85 -16.21 17.36
CA PRO A 163 15.48 -16.60 17.04
C PRO A 163 14.86 -15.81 15.88
N LEU A 164 15.18 -14.51 15.77
CA LEU A 164 14.70 -13.69 14.66
C LEU A 164 15.28 -14.16 13.32
N ALA A 165 16.59 -14.47 13.29
CA ALA A 165 17.25 -15.01 12.11
C ALA A 165 16.69 -16.39 11.72
N ASP A 166 16.48 -17.28 12.69
CA ASP A 166 15.88 -18.60 12.46
C ASP A 166 14.46 -18.49 11.89
N HIS A 167 13.66 -17.59 12.45
CA HIS A 167 12.30 -17.33 11.98
C HIS A 167 12.29 -16.79 10.54
N LEU A 168 13.19 -15.86 10.21
CA LEU A 168 13.36 -15.37 8.84
C LEU A 168 13.79 -16.48 7.88
N GLY A 169 14.76 -17.30 8.27
CA GLY A 169 15.24 -18.43 7.48
C GLY A 169 14.16 -19.48 7.22
N ALA A 170 13.34 -19.79 8.22
CA ALA A 170 12.21 -20.71 8.08
C ALA A 170 11.16 -20.16 7.09
N ARG A 171 10.84 -18.85 7.18
CA ARG A 171 9.90 -18.20 6.26
C ARG A 171 10.42 -18.17 4.82
N LEU A 172 11.70 -17.84 4.62
CA LEU A 172 12.34 -17.86 3.30
C LEU A 172 12.25 -19.26 2.67
N ARG A 173 12.63 -20.30 3.41
CA ARG A 173 12.54 -21.70 2.94
C ARG A 173 11.11 -22.12 2.62
N HIS A 174 10.15 -21.79 3.48
CA HIS A 174 8.74 -22.11 3.25
C HIS A 174 8.19 -21.44 1.98
N SER A 175 8.62 -20.21 1.70
CA SER A 175 8.23 -19.46 0.50
C SER A 175 9.06 -19.80 -0.75
N GLY A 176 10.08 -20.67 -0.64
CA GLY A 176 11.02 -20.96 -1.73
C GLY A 176 11.85 -19.76 -2.20
N GLN A 177 12.11 -18.78 -1.31
CA GLN A 177 12.78 -17.53 -1.65
C GLN A 177 14.22 -17.48 -1.13
N ILE A 178 15.06 -16.72 -1.83
CA ILE A 178 16.43 -16.36 -1.42
C ILE A 178 16.47 -14.86 -1.18
N ALA A 179 17.05 -14.44 -0.06
CA ALA A 179 17.25 -13.03 0.24
C ALA A 179 18.51 -12.49 -0.44
N ALA A 180 18.38 -11.42 -1.22
CA ALA A 180 19.53 -10.72 -1.83
C ALA A 180 20.37 -9.94 -0.79
N GLY A 181 19.77 -9.59 0.35
CA GLY A 181 20.45 -8.93 1.45
C GLY A 181 19.64 -9.01 2.74
N LEU A 182 20.33 -8.77 3.84
CA LEU A 182 19.78 -8.69 5.19
C LEU A 182 19.96 -7.26 5.70
N THR A 183 19.00 -6.74 6.45
CA THR A 183 19.18 -5.46 7.16
C THR A 183 18.78 -5.63 8.62
N CYS A 184 19.71 -5.32 9.53
CA CYS A 184 19.41 -5.24 10.95
C CYS A 184 19.07 -3.79 11.30
N THR A 185 17.92 -3.58 11.95
CA THR A 185 17.50 -2.26 12.45
C THR A 185 17.43 -2.32 13.97
N VAL A 186 18.19 -1.45 14.63
CA VAL A 186 18.11 -1.23 16.07
C VAL A 186 17.42 0.11 16.28
N ARG A 187 16.35 0.12 17.09
CA ARG A 187 15.68 1.36 17.53
C ARG A 187 16.01 1.60 19.00
N TYR A 188 16.45 2.80 19.30
CA TYR A 188 16.84 3.22 20.65
C TYR A 188 15.67 3.87 21.39
N ALA A 189 15.87 4.12 22.70
CA ALA A 189 14.87 4.70 23.60
C ALA A 189 14.40 6.09 23.15
N ASP A 190 15.29 6.87 22.52
CA ASP A 190 15.00 8.20 21.95
C ASP A 190 14.25 8.15 20.60
N HIS A 191 13.77 6.98 20.20
CA HIS A 191 13.15 6.68 18.90
C HIS A 191 14.06 6.85 17.68
N SER A 192 15.35 7.14 17.87
CA SER A 192 16.33 7.07 16.79
C SER A 192 16.57 5.61 16.38
N SER A 193 17.09 5.41 15.17
CA SER A 193 17.37 4.05 14.67
C SER A 193 18.66 3.96 13.88
N THR A 194 19.45 2.91 14.14
CA THR A 194 20.59 2.53 13.32
C THR A 194 20.18 1.37 12.42
N ARG A 195 20.47 1.49 11.11
CA ARG A 195 20.27 0.41 10.14
C ARG A 195 21.62 -0.07 9.62
N ARG A 196 21.84 -1.38 9.65
CA ARG A 196 23.04 -2.03 9.14
C ARG A 196 22.64 -3.05 8.06
N PRO A 197 22.78 -2.71 6.78
CA PRO A 197 22.62 -3.67 5.70
C PRO A 197 23.85 -4.60 5.62
N ALA A 198 23.61 -5.87 5.34
CA ALA A 198 24.60 -6.86 4.96
C ALA A 198 24.11 -7.52 3.67
N LEU A 199 24.83 -7.30 2.57
CA LEU A 199 24.53 -7.92 1.29
C LEU A 199 25.05 -9.35 1.27
N HIS A 200 24.33 -10.25 0.60
CA HIS A 200 24.82 -11.61 0.40
C HIS A 200 25.86 -11.61 -0.73
N PRO A 201 27.08 -12.12 -0.52
CA PRO A 201 28.18 -12.00 -1.49
C PRO A 201 28.02 -12.80 -2.80
N LEU A 202 26.91 -13.51 -3.00
CA LEU A 202 26.62 -14.26 -4.24
C LEU A 202 25.75 -13.53 -5.26
N MET A 203 25.55 -12.22 -5.10
CA MET A 203 24.91 -11.36 -6.10
C MET A 203 25.78 -10.12 -6.36
N GLU A 204 26.85 -10.28 -7.13
CA GLU A 204 27.40 -9.16 -7.91
C GLU A 204 26.47 -8.89 -9.11
N PRO A 205 26.38 -7.62 -9.59
CA PRO A 205 25.48 -7.23 -10.67
C PRO A 205 25.74 -7.92 -12.02
#